data_AF-A0A3N4ZMR8-F1
#
_entry.id   AF-A0A3N4ZMR8-F1
#
_cell.length_a   1.000
_cell.length_b   1.000
_cell.length_c   1.000
_cell.angle_alpha   90.00
_cell.angle_beta   90.00
_cell.angle_gamma   90.00
#
_symmetry.space_group_name_H-M   'P 1'
#
loop_
_entity.id
_entity.type
_entity.pdbx_description
1 polymer ?
#
loop_
_entity_poly.entity_id
_entity_poly.type
_entity_poly.pdbx_seq_one_letter_code
_entity_poly.pdbx_strand_id
1 'polypeptide(L)'
;MIWYVLAVVLGLALVGAVAALVVTEWRARPPKPVAASAAVVGRQALDVVDAGLRRLTGECLRSGRSLPDLYAVVYSGERLGVLLAGAEETAPAPWTAEADGERWTISPDDLHRRGPEGEPALPYALTVTVGLDGPERVLVDLSRATGPISVTGPDEEVRSLVRALVVETLSGPVGALAEVTLVGSLADDGLVAGDARRSSRLHTAATLGEAFAKGAPGWPESDDAEVTQVSWVIEGSSRTAVEDEAPRLFVVDASQLPQREGALAALRRGDALLVVGEAPAGWRWRAGADGSLDTGPLGLEITRHVGRFA
;
A
#
# COMPACT_ATOMS: atom_id res chain seq x y z
N MET A 1 -40.33 13.72 46.66
CA MET A 1 -39.65 14.45 45.58
C MET A 1 -38.13 14.21 45.59
N ILE A 2 -37.46 14.36 46.73
CA ILE A 2 -36.00 14.14 46.90
C ILE A 2 -35.53 12.72 46.50
N TRP A 3 -36.32 11.68 46.78
CA TRP A 3 -35.95 10.29 46.47
C TRP A 3 -35.88 9.97 44.96
N TYR A 4 -36.74 10.60 44.16
CA TYR A 4 -36.75 10.41 42.70
C TYR A 4 -35.54 11.07 42.03
N VAL A 5 -35.15 12.25 42.51
CA VAL A 5 -33.96 12.94 42.00
C VAL A 5 -32.70 12.12 42.27
N LEU A 6 -32.59 11.52 43.47
CA LEU A 6 -31.46 10.66 43.82
C LEU A 6 -31.36 9.42 42.91
N ALA A 7 -32.50 8.78 42.61
CA ALA A 7 -32.53 7.60 41.74
C ALA A 7 -32.15 7.92 40.29
N VAL A 8 -32.58 9.07 39.77
CA VAL A 8 -32.23 9.51 38.40
C VAL A 8 -30.75 9.85 38.29
N VAL A 9 -30.18 10.53 39.29
CA VAL A 9 -28.73 10.86 39.30
C VAL A 9 -27.88 9.60 39.38
N LEU A 10 -28.28 8.62 40.21
CA LEU A 10 -27.55 7.35 40.33
C LEU A 10 -27.62 6.53 39.02
N GLY A 11 -28.78 6.53 38.35
CA GLY A 11 -28.96 5.86 37.06
C GLY A 11 -28.10 6.47 35.95
N LEU A 12 -28.05 7.80 35.86
CA LEU A 12 -27.21 8.51 34.88
C LEU A 12 -25.71 8.29 35.14
N ALA A 13 -25.29 8.27 36.40
CA ALA A 13 -23.90 7.98 36.77
C ALA A 13 -23.50 6.54 36.41
N LEU A 14 -24.41 5.57 36.59
CA LEU A 14 -24.15 4.17 36.23
C LEU A 14 -24.04 3.99 34.71
N VAL A 15 -24.92 4.64 33.94
CA VAL A 15 -24.89 4.62 32.46
C VAL A 15 -23.62 5.29 31.94
N GLY A 16 -23.20 6.41 32.53
CA GLY A 16 -21.93 7.08 32.19
C GLY A 16 -20.71 6.22 32.51
N ALA A 17 -20.72 5.50 33.63
CA ALA A 17 -19.64 4.59 34.00
C ALA A 17 -19.56 3.36 33.08
N VAL A 18 -20.70 2.78 32.69
CA VAL A 18 -20.76 1.67 31.73
C VAL A 18 -20.33 2.12 30.34
N ALA A 19 -20.77 3.30 29.88
CA ALA A 19 -20.33 3.86 28.60
C ALA A 19 -18.82 4.17 28.60
N ALA A 20 -18.28 4.71 29.70
CA ALA A 20 -16.85 4.91 29.85
C ALA A 20 -16.07 3.58 29.86
N LEU A 21 -16.60 2.54 30.53
CA LEU A 21 -15.97 1.21 30.57
C LEU A 21 -15.94 0.56 29.17
N VAL A 22 -17.04 0.64 28.42
CA VAL A 22 -17.14 0.14 27.03
C VAL A 22 -16.21 0.91 26.10
N VAL A 23 -16.12 2.24 26.23
CA VAL A 23 -15.16 3.06 25.46
C VAL A 23 -13.71 2.77 25.84
N THR A 24 -13.43 2.39 27.09
CA THR A 24 -12.08 1.97 27.52
C THR A 24 -11.73 0.53 27.14
N GLU A 25 -12.72 -0.36 27.02
CA GLU A 25 -12.51 -1.72 26.49
C GLU A 25 -12.32 -1.72 24.97
N TRP A 26 -12.87 -0.72 24.26
CA TRP A 26 -12.63 -0.48 22.84
C TRP A 26 -11.30 0.22 22.55
N ARG A 27 -10.70 0.90 23.54
CA ARG A 27 -9.27 1.25 23.45
C ARG A 27 -8.48 -0.01 23.72
N ALA A 28 -8.13 -0.70 22.64
CA ALA A 28 -7.26 -1.86 22.62
C ALA A 28 -6.20 -1.77 23.71
N ARG A 29 -6.22 -2.73 24.65
CA ARG A 29 -5.13 -2.94 25.61
C ARG A 29 -3.82 -2.94 24.82
N PRO A 30 -2.80 -2.16 25.19
CA PRO A 30 -1.52 -2.21 24.48
C PRO A 30 -1.01 -3.66 24.60
N PRO A 31 -0.87 -4.39 23.48
CA PRO A 31 -0.30 -5.71 23.53
C PRO A 31 1.14 -5.57 24.06
N LYS A 32 1.50 -6.44 24.99
CA LYS A 32 2.90 -6.67 25.37
C LYS A 32 3.70 -6.81 24.06
N PRO A 33 4.80 -6.07 23.83
CA PRO A 33 5.51 -6.13 22.57
C PRO A 33 6.08 -7.54 22.39
N VAL A 34 5.38 -8.35 21.62
CA VAL A 34 5.93 -9.56 21.03
C VAL A 34 6.77 -9.04 19.88
N ALA A 35 8.09 -9.15 20.00
CA ALA A 35 8.97 -8.76 18.91
C ALA A 35 8.56 -9.53 17.64
N ALA A 36 8.48 -8.84 16.50
CA ALA A 36 8.17 -9.49 15.22
C ALA A 36 9.15 -10.63 14.95
N SER A 37 8.63 -11.76 14.46
CA SER A 37 9.45 -12.93 14.16
C SER A 37 10.24 -12.72 12.86
N ALA A 38 11.32 -13.47 12.68
CA ALA A 38 12.07 -13.47 11.42
C ALA A 38 11.21 -13.87 10.21
N ALA A 39 10.14 -14.65 10.42
CA ALA A 39 9.20 -15.03 9.36
C ALA A 39 8.39 -13.83 8.84
N VAL A 40 8.06 -12.87 9.72
CA VAL A 40 7.31 -11.65 9.36
C VAL A 40 8.21 -10.59 8.74
N VAL A 41 9.46 -10.48 9.21
CA VAL A 41 10.43 -9.49 8.72
C VAL A 41 11.19 -9.98 7.48
N GLY A 42 11.27 -11.29 7.27
CA GLY A 42 12.02 -11.89 6.17
C GLY A 42 11.45 -11.58 4.79
N ARG A 43 12.24 -11.91 3.75
CA ARG A 43 11.80 -11.82 2.35
C ARG A 43 10.63 -12.79 2.07
N GLN A 44 10.61 -13.92 2.76
CA GLN A 44 9.58 -14.96 2.64
C GLN A 44 8.18 -14.43 2.97
N ALA A 45 8.04 -13.45 3.87
CA ALA A 45 6.76 -12.80 4.12
C ALA A 45 6.22 -12.10 2.86
N LEU A 46 7.09 -11.54 2.00
CA LEU A 46 6.63 -10.94 0.73
C LEU A 46 6.17 -12.00 -0.26
N ASP A 47 6.75 -13.21 -0.24
CA ASP A 47 6.28 -14.33 -1.08
C ASP A 47 4.86 -14.76 -0.67
N VAL A 48 4.57 -14.76 0.65
CA VAL A 48 3.22 -15.03 1.17
C VAL A 48 2.23 -13.92 0.77
N VAL A 49 2.66 -12.66 0.87
CA VAL A 49 1.83 -11.52 0.46
C VAL A 49 1.53 -11.57 -1.05
N ASP A 50 2.53 -11.82 -1.90
CA ASP A 50 2.34 -11.96 -3.35
C ASP A 50 1.38 -13.10 -3.67
N ALA A 51 1.59 -14.28 -3.08
CA ALA A 51 0.69 -15.43 -3.25
C ALA A 51 -0.75 -15.10 -2.82
N GLY A 52 -0.91 -14.35 -1.73
CA GLY A 52 -2.21 -13.88 -1.27
C GLY A 52 -2.90 -12.93 -2.23
N LEU A 53 -2.20 -11.90 -2.70
CA LEU A 53 -2.75 -10.94 -3.66
C LEU A 53 -3.11 -11.61 -4.99
N ARG A 54 -2.26 -12.51 -5.49
CA ARG A 54 -2.58 -13.33 -6.67
C ARG A 54 -3.79 -14.21 -6.44
N ARG A 55 -3.88 -14.86 -5.27
CA ARG A 55 -5.04 -15.69 -4.93
C ARG A 55 -6.33 -14.86 -4.91
N LEU A 56 -6.30 -13.68 -4.30
CA LEU A 56 -7.42 -12.74 -4.28
C LEU A 56 -7.85 -12.36 -5.70
N THR A 57 -6.89 -11.98 -6.55
CA THR A 57 -7.16 -11.66 -7.96
C THR A 57 -7.79 -12.84 -8.70
N GLY A 58 -7.20 -14.04 -8.59
CA GLY A 58 -7.72 -15.24 -9.25
C GLY A 58 -9.11 -15.64 -8.78
N GLU A 59 -9.44 -15.46 -7.50
CA GLU A 59 -10.78 -15.74 -6.96
C GLU A 59 -11.81 -14.71 -7.42
N CYS A 60 -11.48 -13.41 -7.42
CA CYS A 60 -12.35 -12.38 -7.97
C CYS A 60 -12.64 -12.61 -9.46
N LEU A 61 -11.59 -12.86 -10.27
CA LEU A 61 -11.74 -13.10 -11.71
C LEU A 61 -12.60 -14.32 -11.99
N ARG A 62 -12.35 -15.45 -11.32
CA ARG A 62 -13.17 -16.66 -11.49
C ARG A 62 -14.63 -16.43 -11.12
N SER A 63 -14.88 -15.68 -10.06
CA SER A 63 -16.24 -15.41 -9.58
C SER A 63 -16.94 -14.28 -10.34
N GLY A 64 -16.29 -13.69 -11.35
CA GLY A 64 -16.82 -12.55 -12.10
C GLY A 64 -16.98 -11.29 -11.24
N ARG A 65 -16.23 -11.19 -10.14
CA ARG A 65 -16.27 -10.06 -9.21
C ARG A 65 -15.22 -9.02 -9.58
N SER A 66 -15.56 -7.77 -9.35
CA SER A 66 -14.59 -6.68 -9.38
C SER A 66 -13.51 -6.91 -8.32
N LEU A 67 -12.30 -6.45 -8.65
CA LEU A 67 -11.18 -6.48 -7.73
C LEU A 67 -11.43 -5.46 -6.61
N PRO A 68 -11.20 -5.83 -5.32
CA PRO A 68 -11.46 -4.94 -4.20
C PRO A 68 -10.55 -3.72 -4.23
N ASP A 69 -11.09 -2.58 -3.78
CA ASP A 69 -10.30 -1.38 -3.58
C ASP A 69 -9.55 -1.48 -2.24
N LEU A 70 -8.43 -2.20 -2.22
CA LEU A 70 -7.58 -2.33 -1.03
C LEU A 70 -6.50 -1.24 -0.98
N TYR A 71 -6.20 -0.74 0.21
CA TYR A 71 -5.14 0.26 0.45
C TYR A 71 -3.96 -0.26 1.27
N ALA A 72 -4.16 -1.32 2.04
CA ALA A 72 -3.08 -1.89 2.86
C ALA A 72 -3.22 -3.41 3.03
N VAL A 73 -2.11 -4.04 3.37
CA VAL A 73 -1.98 -5.46 3.67
C VAL A 73 -1.29 -5.60 5.01
N VAL A 74 -1.80 -6.47 5.88
CA VAL A 74 -1.23 -6.76 7.19
C VAL A 74 -0.94 -8.25 7.29
N TYR A 75 0.28 -8.61 7.66
CA TYR A 75 0.72 -9.99 7.78
C TYR A 75 1.34 -10.25 9.16
N SER A 76 0.74 -11.19 9.90
CA SER A 76 1.15 -11.54 11.26
C SER A 76 1.99 -12.82 11.37
N GLY A 77 2.23 -13.52 10.24
CA GLY A 77 2.78 -14.87 10.23
C GLY A 77 1.68 -15.93 10.11
N GLU A 78 0.62 -15.77 10.90
CA GLU A 78 -0.51 -16.72 11.00
C GLU A 78 -1.72 -16.31 10.17
N ARG A 79 -1.79 -15.04 9.77
CA ARG A 79 -2.92 -14.49 9.01
C ARG A 79 -2.42 -13.41 8.06
N LEU A 80 -2.99 -13.40 6.86
CA LEU A 80 -2.87 -12.32 5.91
C LEU A 80 -4.21 -11.59 5.86
N GLY A 81 -4.19 -10.29 6.17
CA GLY A 81 -5.35 -9.40 6.09
C GLY A 81 -5.16 -8.34 5.01
N VAL A 82 -6.21 -8.01 4.28
CA VAL A 82 -6.27 -6.86 3.37
C VAL A 82 -7.27 -5.85 3.90
N LEU A 83 -6.87 -4.58 3.92
CA LEU A 83 -7.69 -3.46 4.37
C LEU A 83 -8.32 -2.77 3.16
N LEU A 84 -9.63 -2.63 3.20
CA LEU A 84 -10.44 -2.10 2.11
C LEU A 84 -10.72 -0.61 2.31
N ALA A 85 -10.73 0.15 1.22
CA ALA A 85 -11.08 1.57 1.22
C ALA A 85 -12.58 1.80 1.45
N GLY A 86 -13.41 0.80 1.20
CA GLY A 86 -14.83 0.77 1.55
C GLY A 86 -15.20 -0.61 2.10
N ALA A 87 -16.07 -0.63 3.10
CA ALA A 87 -16.53 -1.86 3.72
C ALA A 87 -17.25 -2.76 2.71
N GLU A 88 -16.87 -4.03 2.66
CA GLU A 88 -17.50 -5.06 1.83
C GLU A 88 -17.60 -6.37 2.61
N GLU A 89 -18.81 -6.77 2.97
CA GLU A 89 -19.05 -7.96 3.81
C GLU A 89 -18.92 -9.29 3.05
N THR A 90 -18.85 -9.24 1.72
CA THR A 90 -18.85 -10.44 0.87
C THR A 90 -17.47 -10.68 0.28
N ALA A 91 -16.62 -11.38 1.03
CA ALA A 91 -15.32 -11.83 0.54
C ALA A 91 -15.44 -13.08 -0.36
N PRO A 92 -14.58 -13.26 -1.38
CA PRO A 92 -14.58 -14.47 -2.19
C PRO A 92 -13.85 -15.60 -1.45
N ALA A 93 -14.44 -16.79 -1.35
CA ALA A 93 -13.76 -17.92 -0.70
C ALA A 93 -12.39 -18.21 -1.36
N PRO A 94 -11.33 -18.53 -0.58
CA PRO A 94 -11.32 -18.79 0.85
C PRO A 94 -11.10 -17.54 1.72
N TRP A 95 -11.13 -16.33 1.14
CA TRP A 95 -11.11 -15.11 1.94
C TRP A 95 -12.39 -14.99 2.76
N THR A 96 -12.26 -14.42 3.95
CA THR A 96 -13.36 -14.18 4.87
C THR A 96 -13.38 -12.72 5.26
N ALA A 97 -14.54 -12.08 5.20
CA ALA A 97 -14.71 -10.72 5.69
C ALA A 97 -14.81 -10.72 7.21
N GLU A 98 -14.18 -9.75 7.85
CA GLU A 98 -14.45 -9.42 9.25
C GLU A 98 -15.83 -8.75 9.39
N ALA A 99 -16.32 -8.64 10.62
CA ALA A 99 -17.72 -8.26 10.89
C ALA A 99 -18.08 -6.84 10.42
N ASP A 100 -17.09 -5.94 10.32
CA ASP A 100 -17.24 -4.57 9.81
C ASP A 100 -17.12 -4.47 8.29
N GLY A 101 -16.71 -5.54 7.61
CA GLY A 101 -16.42 -5.56 6.19
C GLY A 101 -15.19 -4.74 5.77
N GLU A 102 -14.47 -4.11 6.69
CA GLU A 102 -13.31 -3.26 6.39
C GLU A 102 -12.05 -4.07 6.13
N ARG A 103 -12.01 -5.31 6.62
CA ARG A 103 -10.89 -6.24 6.44
C ARG A 103 -11.35 -7.58 5.89
N TRP A 104 -10.63 -8.08 4.90
CA TRP A 104 -10.71 -9.49 4.51
C TRP A 104 -9.48 -10.23 4.97
N THR A 105 -9.64 -11.49 5.38
CA THR A 105 -8.54 -12.30 5.89
C THR A 105 -8.50 -13.69 5.27
N ILE A 106 -7.30 -14.25 5.23
CA ILE A 106 -7.01 -15.61 4.79
C ILE A 106 -5.89 -16.19 5.66
N SER A 107 -5.95 -17.50 5.94
CA SER A 107 -4.85 -18.18 6.61
C SER A 107 -3.78 -18.60 5.60
N PRO A 108 -2.49 -18.67 6.00
CA PRO A 108 -1.45 -19.26 5.17
C PRO A 108 -1.80 -20.69 4.72
N ASP A 109 -2.43 -21.50 5.56
CA ASP A 109 -2.85 -22.85 5.18
C ASP A 109 -3.85 -22.85 4.02
N ASP A 110 -4.79 -21.90 3.99
CA ASP A 110 -5.72 -21.73 2.87
C ASP A 110 -4.98 -21.27 1.58
N LEU A 111 -3.92 -20.46 1.71
CA LEU A 111 -3.10 -20.03 0.58
C LEU A 111 -2.35 -21.20 -0.08
N HIS A 112 -1.88 -22.17 0.71
CA HIS A 112 -1.19 -23.36 0.20
C HIS A 112 -2.14 -24.36 -0.47
N ARG A 113 -3.45 -24.27 -0.23
CA ARG A 113 -4.42 -25.15 -0.91
C ARG A 113 -4.55 -24.77 -2.37
N ARG A 114 -4.63 -25.81 -3.21
CA ARG A 114 -4.82 -25.66 -4.66
C ARG A 114 -6.03 -24.78 -4.96
N GLY A 115 -5.87 -23.82 -5.87
CA GLY A 115 -6.96 -23.02 -6.41
C GLY A 115 -6.53 -22.31 -7.68
N PRO A 116 -7.13 -21.15 -8.02
CA PRO A 116 -6.77 -20.44 -9.24
C PRO A 116 -5.33 -20.02 -9.09
N GLU A 117 -4.54 -20.29 -10.13
CA GLU A 117 -3.38 -19.46 -10.36
C GLU A 117 -3.93 -18.07 -10.72
N GLY A 118 -3.64 -17.09 -9.86
CA GLY A 118 -3.89 -15.70 -10.22
C GLY A 118 -2.86 -15.26 -11.24
N GLU A 119 -3.26 -14.33 -12.10
CA GLU A 119 -2.33 -13.46 -12.81
C GLU A 119 -1.29 -12.87 -11.83
N PRO A 120 -0.14 -12.35 -12.30
CA PRO A 120 0.72 -11.50 -11.48
C PRO A 120 -0.11 -10.52 -10.64
N ALA A 121 0.37 -10.10 -9.47
CA ALA A 121 -0.37 -9.29 -8.49
C ALA A 121 -0.79 -7.88 -8.98
N LEU A 122 -1.07 -7.70 -10.27
CA LEU A 122 -1.91 -6.65 -10.80
C LEU A 122 -3.32 -6.80 -10.21
N PRO A 123 -3.90 -5.70 -9.70
CA PRO A 123 -3.50 -4.31 -9.89
C PRO A 123 -2.77 -3.71 -8.67
N TYR A 124 -2.09 -4.53 -7.86
CA TYR A 124 -1.50 -4.21 -6.55
C TYR A 124 0.04 -4.17 -6.57
N ALA A 125 0.66 -4.06 -7.74
CA ALA A 125 2.13 -4.15 -7.90
C ALA A 125 2.91 -3.01 -7.21
N LEU A 126 2.24 -1.95 -6.75
CA LEU A 126 2.86 -0.89 -5.92
C LEU A 126 2.53 -1.06 -4.42
N THR A 127 2.17 -2.28 -3.99
CA THR A 127 2.06 -2.64 -2.59
C THR A 127 3.43 -2.91 -2.00
N VAL A 128 3.85 -2.04 -1.08
CA VAL A 128 5.19 -2.04 -0.49
C VAL A 128 5.13 -1.98 1.03
N THR A 129 6.09 -2.63 1.68
CA THR A 129 6.22 -2.65 3.14
C THR A 129 6.55 -1.27 3.65
N VAL A 130 5.67 -0.72 4.50
CA VAL A 130 5.93 0.55 5.20
C VAL A 130 6.63 0.30 6.53
N GLY A 131 6.40 -0.86 7.17
CA GLY A 131 7.08 -1.25 8.39
C GLY A 131 6.34 -2.31 9.20
N LEU A 132 6.46 -2.20 10.52
CA LEU A 132 5.76 -3.04 11.50
C LEU A 132 4.78 -2.22 12.34
N ASP A 133 3.59 -2.74 12.54
CA ASP A 133 2.70 -2.37 13.64
C ASP A 133 2.77 -3.48 14.70
N GLY A 134 3.49 -3.21 15.80
CA GLY A 134 3.84 -4.22 16.79
C GLY A 134 4.54 -5.44 16.16
N PRO A 135 3.97 -6.65 16.22
CA PRO A 135 4.55 -7.86 15.62
C PRO A 135 4.22 -8.03 14.13
N GLU A 136 3.32 -7.23 13.55
CA GLU A 136 2.75 -7.47 12.23
C GLU A 136 3.44 -6.63 11.16
N ARG A 137 3.73 -7.23 10.00
CA ARG A 137 4.20 -6.50 8.81
C ARG A 137 3.04 -5.77 8.15
N VAL A 138 3.23 -4.49 7.88
CA VAL A 138 2.25 -3.64 7.19
C VAL A 138 2.82 -3.20 5.85
N LEU A 139 2.04 -3.42 4.79
CA LEU A 139 2.28 -2.93 3.45
C LEU A 139 1.16 -1.98 3.03
N VAL A 140 1.49 -1.00 2.18
CA VAL A 140 0.54 -0.03 1.62
C VAL A 140 0.64 -0.06 0.11
N ASP A 141 -0.51 -0.07 -0.56
CA ASP A 141 -0.56 0.12 -2.01
C ASP A 141 -0.46 1.60 -2.36
N LEU A 142 0.74 2.03 -2.78
CA LEU A 142 1.02 3.44 -3.11
C LEU A 142 0.13 3.96 -4.24
N SER A 143 -0.37 3.07 -5.10
CA SER A 143 -1.23 3.45 -6.21
C SER A 143 -2.66 3.79 -5.80
N ARG A 144 -2.99 3.75 -4.49
CA ARG A 144 -4.24 4.31 -3.94
C ARG A 144 -4.16 5.79 -3.60
N ALA A 145 -2.98 6.38 -3.56
CA ALA A 145 -2.88 7.81 -3.31
C ALA A 145 -3.57 8.60 -4.45
N THR A 146 -4.49 9.50 -4.10
CA THR A 146 -5.19 10.38 -5.05
C THR A 146 -4.34 11.59 -5.49
N GLY A 147 -3.05 11.58 -5.16
CA GLY A 147 -2.06 12.63 -5.43
C GLY A 147 -0.68 12.21 -4.92
N PRO A 148 0.27 13.15 -4.79
CA PRO A 148 1.59 12.86 -4.24
C PRO A 148 1.52 12.26 -2.83
N ILE A 149 2.52 11.46 -2.50
CA ILE A 149 2.79 10.95 -1.15
C ILE A 149 4.04 11.68 -0.66
N SER A 150 3.90 12.62 0.28
CA SER A 150 5.08 13.29 0.85
C SER A 150 5.64 12.48 2.01
N VAL A 151 6.98 12.39 2.07
CA VAL A 151 7.72 11.74 3.15
C VAL A 151 8.64 12.74 3.80
N THR A 152 8.45 12.95 5.10
CA THR A 152 9.14 13.98 5.89
C THR A 152 9.67 13.38 7.18
N GLY A 153 10.63 14.04 7.83
CA GLY A 153 11.30 13.52 9.01
C GLY A 153 12.80 13.80 8.96
N PRO A 154 13.60 13.23 9.87
CA PRO A 154 15.06 13.30 9.80
C PRO A 154 15.58 12.69 8.49
N ASP A 155 16.55 13.36 7.86
CA ASP A 155 17.05 13.00 6.53
C ASP A 155 17.44 11.52 6.40
N GLU A 156 18.14 10.97 7.41
CA GLU A 156 18.56 9.56 7.42
C GLU A 156 17.37 8.59 7.49
N GLU A 157 16.33 8.89 8.26
CA GLU A 157 15.14 8.03 8.38
C GLU A 157 14.33 8.04 7.09
N VAL A 158 14.12 9.24 6.53
CA VAL A 158 13.42 9.41 5.25
C VAL A 158 14.18 8.71 4.13
N ARG A 159 15.50 8.92 4.04
CA ARG A 159 16.35 8.29 3.02
C ARG A 159 16.35 6.77 3.16
N SER A 160 16.44 6.26 4.38
CA SER A 160 16.42 4.83 4.66
C SER A 160 15.06 4.20 4.30
N LEU A 161 13.96 4.85 4.68
CA LEU A 161 12.60 4.43 4.30
C LEU A 161 12.43 4.40 2.78
N VAL A 162 12.69 5.52 2.09
CA VAL A 162 12.51 5.65 0.65
C VAL A 162 13.38 4.64 -0.11
N ARG A 163 14.63 4.44 0.32
CA ARG A 163 15.51 3.41 -0.24
C ARG A 163 14.92 2.01 -0.11
N ALA A 164 14.40 1.66 1.06
CA ALA A 164 13.80 0.36 1.30
C ALA A 164 12.56 0.13 0.42
N LEU A 165 11.68 1.14 0.28
CA LEU A 165 10.52 1.07 -0.63
C LEU A 165 10.96 0.82 -2.07
N VAL A 166 11.92 1.60 -2.58
CA VAL A 166 12.42 1.46 -3.96
C VAL A 166 13.06 0.09 -4.19
N VAL A 167 13.91 -0.36 -3.26
CA VAL A 167 14.58 -1.67 -3.37
C VAL A 167 13.54 -2.79 -3.32
N GLU A 168 12.53 -2.70 -2.47
CA GLU A 168 11.46 -3.70 -2.40
C GLU A 168 10.65 -3.74 -3.70
N THR A 169 10.27 -2.60 -4.28
CA THR A 169 9.57 -2.55 -5.58
C THR A 169 10.41 -3.22 -6.69
N LEU A 170 11.72 -2.99 -6.72
CA LEU A 170 12.61 -3.49 -7.77
C LEU A 170 13.03 -4.96 -7.60
N SER A 171 12.93 -5.53 -6.41
CA SER A 171 13.49 -6.88 -6.11
C SER A 171 12.53 -7.83 -5.40
N GLY A 172 11.40 -7.31 -4.91
CA GLY A 172 10.34 -8.06 -4.24
C GLY A 172 9.39 -8.72 -5.23
N PRO A 173 8.70 -9.79 -4.79
CA PRO A 173 7.77 -10.56 -5.63
C PRO A 173 6.51 -9.76 -5.99
N VAL A 174 5.97 -8.98 -5.06
CA VAL A 174 4.76 -8.15 -5.26
C VAL A 174 4.98 -7.09 -6.34
N GLY A 175 6.13 -6.42 -6.28
CA GLY A 175 6.51 -5.38 -7.21
C GLY A 175 7.08 -5.87 -8.53
N ALA A 176 7.02 -7.17 -8.86
CA ALA A 176 7.75 -7.76 -9.99
C ALA A 176 7.48 -7.11 -11.36
N LEU A 177 6.31 -6.50 -11.54
CA LEU A 177 5.92 -5.81 -12.78
C LEU A 177 6.06 -4.28 -12.71
N ALA A 178 6.36 -3.71 -11.55
CA ALA A 178 6.43 -2.27 -11.38
C ALA A 178 7.74 -1.67 -11.92
N GLU A 179 7.68 -0.46 -12.43
CA GLU A 179 8.84 0.33 -12.81
C GLU A 179 9.09 1.44 -11.79
N VAL A 180 10.35 1.80 -11.59
CA VAL A 180 10.74 2.92 -10.71
C VAL A 180 11.50 3.95 -11.52
N THR A 181 11.11 5.22 -11.42
CA THR A 181 11.87 6.34 -11.99
C THR A 181 12.35 7.28 -10.88
N LEU A 182 13.67 7.42 -10.74
CA LEU A 182 14.28 8.42 -9.87
C LEU A 182 14.45 9.74 -10.64
N VAL A 183 14.00 10.84 -10.04
CA VAL A 183 13.94 12.14 -10.70
C VAL A 183 14.88 13.14 -10.03
N GLY A 184 15.68 13.85 -10.84
CA GLY A 184 16.55 14.94 -10.40
C GLY A 184 17.68 14.44 -9.50
N SER A 185 17.94 15.15 -8.41
CA SER A 185 19.04 14.87 -7.46
C SER A 185 19.04 13.44 -6.92
N LEU A 186 17.87 12.83 -6.74
CA LEU A 186 17.75 11.45 -6.25
C LEU A 186 18.33 10.40 -7.22
N ALA A 187 18.42 10.72 -8.52
CA ALA A 187 19.06 9.84 -9.50
C ALA A 187 20.58 9.78 -9.33
N ASP A 188 21.19 10.89 -8.89
CA ASP A 188 22.65 11.05 -8.77
C ASP A 188 23.17 10.70 -7.37
N ASP A 189 22.31 10.80 -6.35
CA ASP A 189 22.65 10.66 -4.94
C ASP A 189 23.00 9.23 -4.49
N GLY A 190 22.91 8.22 -5.36
CA GLY A 190 23.21 6.83 -4.99
C GLY A 190 22.20 6.24 -3.99
N LEU A 191 20.95 6.73 -3.99
CA LEU A 191 19.84 6.22 -3.18
C LEU A 191 19.72 4.68 -3.27
N VAL A 192 19.93 4.14 -4.49
CA VAL A 192 19.90 2.71 -4.77
C VAL A 192 21.32 2.20 -5.08
N ALA A 193 21.67 1.06 -4.49
CA ALA A 193 22.97 0.42 -4.65
C ALA A 193 22.82 -1.08 -4.99
N GLY A 194 23.92 -1.72 -5.39
CA GLY A 194 23.95 -3.16 -5.65
C GLY A 194 23.08 -3.59 -6.84
N ASP A 195 22.41 -4.72 -6.71
CA ASP A 195 21.64 -5.33 -7.81
C ASP A 195 20.41 -4.50 -8.21
N ALA A 196 19.78 -3.81 -7.26
CA ALA A 196 18.67 -2.91 -7.55
C ALA A 196 19.08 -1.78 -8.51
N ARG A 197 20.35 -1.32 -8.47
CA ARG A 197 20.87 -0.30 -9.40
C ARG A 197 21.03 -0.83 -10.83
N ARG A 198 21.16 -2.15 -11.01
CA ARG A 198 21.29 -2.80 -12.33
C ARG A 198 19.95 -3.29 -12.88
N SER A 199 18.85 -3.07 -12.16
CA SER A 199 17.53 -3.46 -12.61
C SER A 199 17.18 -2.73 -13.91
N SER A 200 16.70 -3.47 -14.91
CA SER A 200 16.16 -2.88 -16.15
C SER A 200 14.88 -2.08 -15.92
N ARG A 201 14.23 -2.25 -14.76
CA ARG A 201 13.01 -1.54 -14.33
C ARG A 201 13.31 -0.27 -13.55
N LEU A 202 14.59 0.06 -13.36
CA LEU A 202 15.02 1.31 -12.74
C LEU A 202 15.39 2.31 -13.84
N HIS A 203 14.69 3.42 -13.87
CA HIS A 203 14.91 4.52 -14.79
C HIS A 203 15.35 5.78 -14.03
N THR A 204 15.96 6.70 -14.78
CA THR A 204 16.31 8.03 -14.29
C THR A 204 15.82 9.09 -15.27
N ALA A 205 15.46 10.25 -14.72
CA ALA A 205 15.08 11.43 -15.50
C ALA A 205 15.58 12.68 -14.78
N ALA A 206 15.99 13.71 -15.54
CA ALA A 206 16.41 14.97 -14.95
C ALA A 206 15.21 15.73 -14.35
N THR A 207 14.02 15.57 -14.93
CA THR A 207 12.80 16.24 -14.49
C THR A 207 11.60 15.30 -14.53
N LEU A 208 10.55 15.65 -13.77
CA LEU A 208 9.31 14.86 -13.76
C LEU A 208 8.60 14.90 -15.12
N GLY A 209 8.68 16.03 -15.85
CA GLY A 209 8.15 16.13 -17.20
C GLY A 209 8.82 15.18 -18.18
N GLU A 210 10.15 15.05 -18.10
CA GLU A 210 10.91 14.05 -18.87
C GLU A 210 10.51 12.63 -18.48
N ALA A 211 10.35 12.36 -17.17
CA ALA A 211 9.93 11.05 -16.67
C ALA A 211 8.56 10.63 -17.26
N PHE A 212 7.59 11.55 -17.30
CA PHE A 212 6.28 11.29 -17.88
C PHE A 212 6.32 11.12 -19.40
N ALA A 213 7.17 11.87 -20.10
CA ALA A 213 7.32 11.76 -21.55
C ALA A 213 7.94 10.44 -21.99
N LYS A 214 8.90 9.89 -21.22
CA LYS A 214 9.56 8.61 -21.52
C LYS A 214 8.61 7.41 -21.46
N GLY A 215 7.54 7.51 -20.68
CA GLY A 215 6.53 6.48 -20.57
C GLY A 215 5.19 6.85 -21.22
N ALA A 216 5.19 7.79 -22.17
CA ALA A 216 4.09 7.92 -23.11
C ALA A 216 4.32 6.88 -24.22
N PRO A 217 3.31 6.08 -24.62
CA PRO A 217 3.47 5.15 -25.71
C PRO A 217 3.86 5.93 -26.96
N GLY A 218 5.11 5.77 -27.39
CA GLY A 218 5.47 6.09 -28.76
C GLY A 218 4.68 5.12 -29.60
N TRP A 219 3.61 5.56 -30.25
CA TRP A 219 2.97 4.77 -31.30
C TRP A 219 4.02 4.59 -32.41
N PRO A 220 4.55 3.39 -32.68
CA PRO A 220 5.02 3.13 -34.02
C PRO A 220 3.77 3.07 -34.91
N GLU A 221 3.75 3.86 -35.99
CA GLU A 221 2.91 3.54 -37.14
C GLU A 221 3.32 2.13 -37.59
N SER A 222 2.53 1.14 -37.20
CA SER A 222 2.66 -0.23 -37.67
C SER A 222 1.28 -0.64 -38.14
N ASP A 223 1.07 -0.43 -39.44
CA ASP A 223 0.10 -1.21 -40.20
C ASP A 223 0.37 -2.69 -39.92
N ASP A 224 -0.71 -3.45 -39.74
CA ASP A 224 -0.77 -4.90 -39.64
C ASP A 224 -0.24 -5.55 -38.35
N ALA A 225 -1.12 -5.67 -37.35
CA ALA A 225 -1.32 -6.95 -36.64
C ALA A 225 -2.66 -6.98 -35.92
N GLU A 226 -3.43 -8.02 -36.21
CA GLU A 226 -4.68 -8.43 -35.57
C GLU A 226 -4.42 -8.76 -34.08
N VAL A 227 -4.44 -7.74 -33.21
CA VAL A 227 -4.36 -7.91 -31.76
C VAL A 227 -5.74 -8.31 -31.25
N THR A 228 -5.83 -9.51 -30.67
CA THR A 228 -7.06 -9.98 -30.00
C THR A 228 -7.25 -9.19 -28.71
N GLN A 229 -7.89 -8.02 -28.82
CA GLN A 229 -8.22 -7.14 -27.71
C GLN A 229 -9.34 -7.76 -26.85
N VAL A 230 -9.01 -8.34 -25.71
CA VAL A 230 -10.03 -8.68 -24.71
C VAL A 230 -10.30 -7.45 -23.86
N SER A 231 -11.19 -6.59 -24.35
CA SER A 231 -11.71 -5.45 -23.60
C SER A 231 -12.75 -5.95 -22.59
N TRP A 232 -12.38 -6.00 -21.31
CA TRP A 232 -13.35 -6.23 -20.24
C TRP A 232 -14.04 -4.90 -19.90
N VAL A 233 -15.20 -4.68 -20.51
CA VAL A 233 -16.17 -3.67 -20.06
C VAL A 233 -17.05 -4.34 -19.00
N ILE A 234 -16.76 -4.07 -17.73
CA ILE A 234 -17.66 -4.39 -16.60
C ILE A 234 -18.12 -3.06 -16.02
N GLU A 235 -19.43 -2.87 -16.02
CA GLU A 235 -20.13 -1.66 -15.60
C GLU A 235 -19.94 -1.41 -14.09
N GLY A 236 -19.39 -0.23 -13.74
CA GLY A 236 -19.24 0.26 -12.37
C GLY A 236 -17.94 -0.18 -11.69
N SER A 237 -16.90 0.66 -11.77
CA SER A 237 -15.56 0.48 -11.18
C SER A 237 -14.67 -0.57 -11.86
N SER A 238 -14.32 -0.29 -13.11
CA SER A 238 -13.29 -1.00 -13.86
C SER A 238 -11.88 -0.61 -13.38
N ARG A 239 -11.26 -1.46 -12.55
CA ARG A 239 -9.79 -1.63 -12.54
C ARG A 239 -9.45 -2.67 -13.60
N THR A 240 -9.61 -2.31 -14.87
CA THR A 240 -9.02 -3.09 -15.96
C THR A 240 -7.52 -2.82 -15.88
N ALA A 241 -6.74 -3.82 -15.45
CA ALA A 241 -5.32 -3.81 -15.74
C ALA A 241 -5.22 -3.87 -17.28
N VAL A 242 -4.99 -2.71 -17.91
CA VAL A 242 -4.62 -2.70 -19.32
C VAL A 242 -3.25 -3.37 -19.34
N GLU A 243 -3.19 -4.52 -19.98
CA GLU A 243 -2.06 -5.45 -20.02
C GLU A 243 -0.76 -4.80 -20.55
N ASP A 244 -0.85 -3.60 -21.15
CA ASP A 244 0.25 -2.98 -21.90
C ASP A 244 1.14 -1.98 -21.12
N GLU A 245 0.80 -1.55 -19.89
CA GLU A 245 1.66 -0.60 -19.17
C GLU A 245 1.88 -0.95 -17.70
N ALA A 246 3.12 -1.29 -17.37
CA ALA A 246 3.62 -1.51 -16.02
C ALA A 246 3.26 -0.34 -15.07
N PRO A 247 2.78 -0.61 -13.84
CA PRO A 247 2.58 0.42 -12.83
C PRO A 247 3.90 1.13 -12.49
N ARG A 248 3.88 2.47 -12.42
CA ARG A 248 5.11 3.26 -12.24
C ARG A 248 5.15 3.95 -10.88
N LEU A 249 6.29 3.84 -10.21
CA LEU A 249 6.64 4.62 -9.04
C LEU A 249 7.64 5.71 -9.43
N PHE A 250 7.22 6.96 -9.31
CA PHE A 250 8.11 8.11 -9.44
C PHE A 250 8.60 8.54 -8.07
N VAL A 251 9.90 8.77 -7.93
CA VAL A 251 10.50 9.29 -6.69
C VAL A 251 11.23 10.59 -7.00
N VAL A 252 10.82 11.67 -6.34
CA VAL A 252 11.31 13.03 -6.61
C VAL A 252 11.56 13.77 -5.31
N ASP A 253 12.55 14.65 -5.32
CA ASP A 253 12.76 15.62 -4.24
C ASP A 253 11.71 16.73 -4.31
N ALA A 254 11.20 17.20 -3.16
CA ALA A 254 10.20 18.26 -3.10
C ALA A 254 10.65 19.56 -3.81
N SER A 255 11.94 19.88 -3.80
CA SER A 255 12.50 21.04 -4.51
C SER A 255 12.39 20.93 -6.04
N GLN A 256 12.22 19.71 -6.56
CA GLN A 256 12.10 19.40 -7.99
C GLN A 256 10.64 19.22 -8.42
N LEU A 257 9.67 19.38 -7.52
CA LEU A 257 8.26 19.33 -7.88
C LEU A 257 7.88 20.51 -8.77
N PRO A 258 7.18 20.26 -9.89
CA PRO A 258 6.67 21.34 -10.72
C PRO A 258 5.64 22.19 -9.97
N GLN A 259 5.79 23.51 -10.00
CA GLN A 259 4.85 24.45 -9.36
C GLN A 259 3.64 24.79 -10.25
N ARG A 260 3.65 24.36 -11.52
CA ARG A 260 2.59 24.67 -12.48
C ARG A 260 1.36 23.82 -12.21
N GLU A 261 0.19 24.46 -12.21
CA GLU A 261 -1.10 23.75 -12.17
C GLU A 261 -1.21 22.73 -13.31
N GLY A 262 -1.70 21.53 -12.97
CA GLY A 262 -1.85 20.44 -13.93
C GLY A 262 -0.55 19.73 -14.33
N ALA A 263 0.61 20.07 -13.75
CA ALA A 263 1.87 19.39 -14.07
C ALA A 263 1.88 17.89 -13.73
N LEU A 264 1.01 17.47 -12.81
CA LEU A 264 0.83 16.07 -12.42
C LEU A 264 -0.31 15.37 -13.19
N ALA A 265 -0.95 16.05 -14.16
CA ALA A 265 -2.07 15.49 -14.91
C ALA A 265 -1.66 14.29 -15.80
N ALA A 266 -0.36 14.14 -16.07
CA ALA A 266 0.18 13.00 -16.81
C ALA A 266 0.37 11.73 -15.94
N LEU A 267 0.18 11.83 -14.62
CA LEU A 267 0.21 10.67 -13.73
C LEU A 267 -1.02 9.80 -14.00
N ARG A 268 -0.80 8.55 -14.40
CA ARG A 268 -1.91 7.65 -14.72
C ARG A 268 -2.53 7.08 -13.45
N ARG A 269 -3.77 6.63 -13.56
CA ARG A 269 -4.38 5.79 -12.52
C ARG A 269 -3.57 4.50 -12.39
N GLY A 270 -3.12 4.18 -11.18
CA GLY A 270 -2.25 3.03 -10.93
C GLY A 270 -0.78 3.38 -10.78
N ASP A 271 -0.35 4.57 -11.22
CA ASP A 271 0.97 5.10 -10.90
C ASP A 271 0.98 5.71 -9.49
N ALA A 272 2.17 5.87 -8.90
CA ALA A 272 2.38 6.56 -7.64
C ALA A 272 3.51 7.59 -7.74
N LEU A 273 3.37 8.69 -7.00
CA LEU A 273 4.39 9.74 -6.91
C LEU A 273 4.81 9.91 -5.45
N LEU A 274 6.02 9.47 -5.13
CA LEU A 274 6.64 9.63 -3.83
C LEU A 274 7.53 10.88 -3.83
N VAL A 275 7.29 11.78 -2.89
CA VAL A 275 7.99 13.05 -2.76
C VAL A 275 8.80 13.05 -1.48
N VAL A 276 10.11 13.23 -1.60
CA VAL A 276 11.02 13.38 -0.48
C VAL A 276 11.02 14.85 -0.04
N GLY A 277 10.51 15.13 1.15
CA GLY A 277 10.36 16.47 1.69
C GLY A 277 8.92 16.99 1.71
N GLU A 278 8.75 18.21 2.20
CA GLU A 278 7.44 18.84 2.37
C GLU A 278 6.81 19.25 1.04
N ALA A 279 5.59 18.78 0.79
CA ALA A 279 4.82 19.10 -0.41
C ALA A 279 3.31 18.97 -0.17
N PRO A 280 2.47 19.67 -0.96
CA PRO A 280 1.04 19.37 -1.04
C PRO A 280 0.84 17.92 -1.49
N ALA A 281 0.25 17.10 -0.63
CA ALA A 281 0.19 15.65 -0.82
C ALA A 281 -1.14 15.10 -0.30
N GLY A 282 -1.64 14.07 -0.99
CA GLY A 282 -2.84 13.33 -0.58
C GLY A 282 -2.56 12.49 0.66
N TRP A 283 -1.38 11.87 0.71
CA TRP A 283 -0.86 11.19 1.89
C TRP A 283 0.40 11.90 2.38
N ARG A 284 0.47 12.13 3.69
CA ARG A 284 1.59 12.81 4.34
C ARG A 284 2.18 11.89 5.38
N TRP A 285 3.35 11.35 5.06
CA TRP A 285 4.07 10.42 5.90
C TRP A 285 5.15 11.15 6.69
N ARG A 286 5.24 10.86 8.00
CA ARG A 286 6.27 11.41 8.88
C ARG A 286 7.06 10.30 9.54
N ALA A 287 8.33 10.17 9.16
CA ALA A 287 9.28 9.29 9.82
C ALA A 287 9.79 9.95 11.10
N GLY A 288 9.66 9.27 12.23
CA GLY A 288 10.19 9.67 13.52
C GLY A 288 11.66 9.29 13.67
N ALA A 289 12.41 10.05 14.47
CA ALA A 289 13.81 9.74 14.80
C ALA A 289 13.98 8.42 15.58
N ASP A 290 12.90 7.92 16.17
CA ASP A 290 12.81 6.62 16.84
C ASP A 290 12.53 5.46 15.87
N GLY A 291 12.33 5.75 14.58
CA GLY A 291 12.00 4.78 13.56
C GLY A 291 10.51 4.50 13.43
N SER A 292 9.65 5.24 14.13
CA SER A 292 8.21 5.20 13.90
C SER A 292 7.86 5.86 12.56
N LEU A 293 6.68 5.55 12.02
CA LEU A 293 6.14 6.20 10.82
C LEU A 293 4.65 6.48 11.02
N ASP A 294 4.30 7.76 11.02
CA ASP A 294 2.92 8.24 10.95
C ASP A 294 2.50 8.29 9.48
N THR A 295 1.48 7.52 9.11
CA THR A 295 0.96 7.45 7.74
C THR A 295 -0.12 8.50 7.44
N GLY A 296 -0.41 9.36 8.40
CA GLY A 296 -1.36 10.47 8.29
C GLY A 296 -2.79 9.98 8.07
N PRO A 297 -3.45 10.35 6.95
CA PRO A 297 -4.86 10.03 6.73
C PRO A 297 -5.16 8.54 6.57
N LEU A 298 -4.14 7.70 6.37
CA LEU A 298 -4.31 6.24 6.34
C LEU A 298 -4.59 5.65 7.72
N GLY A 299 -4.22 6.34 8.81
CA GLY A 299 -4.46 5.89 10.18
C GLY A 299 -3.68 4.62 10.56
N LEU A 300 -2.67 4.21 9.80
CA LEU A 300 -1.80 3.09 10.12
C LEU A 300 -0.66 3.60 11.01
N GLU A 301 -0.56 3.09 12.23
CA GLU A 301 0.54 3.41 13.15
C GLU A 301 1.67 2.42 12.96
N ILE A 302 2.82 2.89 12.48
CA ILE A 302 3.99 2.04 12.27
C ILE A 302 5.00 2.30 13.38
N THR A 303 5.22 1.28 14.21
CA THR A 303 6.18 1.32 15.32
C THR A 303 7.63 1.24 14.87
N ARG A 304 7.90 0.60 13.72
CA ARG A 304 9.23 0.50 13.11
C ARG A 304 9.12 0.47 11.59
N HIS A 305 9.55 1.52 10.90
CA HIS A 305 9.50 1.58 9.45
C HIS A 305 10.52 0.64 8.78
N VAL A 306 10.25 0.25 7.54
CA VAL A 306 11.00 -0.78 6.80
C VAL A 306 12.48 -0.47 6.62
N GLY A 307 12.84 0.81 6.54
CA GLY A 307 14.23 1.27 6.45
C GLY A 307 15.12 0.81 7.63
N ARG A 308 14.50 0.45 8.76
CA ARG A 308 15.20 -0.09 9.93
C ARG A 308 15.20 -1.61 10.01
N PHE A 309 14.80 -2.37 8.99
CA PHE A 309 14.79 -3.85 9.05
C PHE A 309 16.19 -4.47 8.95
N ALA A 310 17.18 -3.71 8.48
CA ALA A 310 18.58 -4.13 8.38
C ALA A 310 19.33 -4.04 9.72
#